data_AF-A0A969IIK9-F1
#
_entry.id   AF-A0A969IIK9-F1
#
_cell.length_a   1.000
_cell.length_b   1.000
_cell.length_c   1.000
_cell.angle_alpha   90.00
_cell.angle_beta   90.00
_cell.angle_gamma   90.00
#
_symmetry.space_group_name_H-M   'P 1'
#
loop_
_entity.id
_entity.type
_entity.pdbx_description
1 polymer ?
#
loop_
_entity_poly.entity_id
_entity_poly.type
_entity_poly.pdbx_seq_one_letter_code
_entity_poly.pdbx_strand_id
1 'polypeptide(L)'
;MLIEILVEDRRKAREAFGRVVSAPADDPADAFAALIYANVSDIRRPEDKRLWRELLAAVAKSHDRERDQFDDNHEVFKDYIKRLLLHYIKAGRISEKIPVDIAADVIFAVNSHDLRHLVASRSCTPKAILEMAREQVALVITGLGGTGLGATG
;
A
#
# COMPACT_ATOMS: atom_id res chain seq x y z
N MET A 1 20.69 -8.47 9.69
CA MET A 1 20.37 -7.19 10.35
C MET A 1 19.29 -6.38 9.63
N LEU A 2 19.48 -5.81 8.43
CA LEU A 2 18.43 -4.99 7.78
C LEU A 2 17.20 -5.79 7.33
N ILE A 3 17.39 -7.02 6.85
CA ILE A 3 16.27 -7.90 6.47
C ILE A 3 15.45 -8.34 7.69
N GLU A 4 16.10 -8.63 8.82
CA GLU A 4 15.40 -8.99 10.08
C GLU A 4 14.52 -7.84 10.58
N ILE A 5 14.97 -6.59 10.41
CA ILE A 5 14.18 -5.39 10.72
C ILE A 5 12.92 -5.34 9.82
N LEU A 6 13.04 -5.65 8.53
CA LEU A 6 11.89 -5.69 7.62
C LEU A 6 10.92 -6.83 7.94
N VAL A 7 11.43 -8.00 8.29
CA VAL A 7 10.60 -9.14 8.71
C VAL A 7 9.80 -8.78 9.95
N GLU A 8 10.44 -8.15 10.94
CA GLU A 8 9.78 -7.72 12.18
C GLU A 8 8.78 -6.58 11.95
N ASP A 9 9.13 -5.59 11.10
CA ASP A 9 8.22 -4.53 10.66
C ASP A 9 6.94 -5.14 10.06
N ARG A 10 7.09 -6.17 9.23
CA ARG A 10 5.95 -6.78 8.54
C ARG A 10 5.15 -7.68 9.43
N ARG A 11 5.79 -8.37 10.37
CA ARG A 11 5.10 -9.09 11.44
C ARG A 11 4.17 -8.17 12.22
N LYS A 12 4.64 -6.96 12.59
CA LYS A 12 3.84 -5.96 13.29
C LYS A 12 2.73 -5.38 12.41
N ALA A 13 3.03 -5.08 11.16
CA ALA A 13 2.07 -4.48 10.23
C ALA A 13 0.91 -5.41 9.86
N ARG A 14 1.12 -6.74 9.86
CA ARG A 14 0.08 -7.75 9.55
C ARG A 14 -1.18 -7.60 10.41
N GLU A 15 -1.05 -7.25 11.69
CA GLU A 15 -2.22 -7.04 12.55
C GLU A 15 -3.02 -5.81 12.10
N ALA A 16 -2.34 -4.73 11.74
CA ALA A 16 -2.98 -3.52 11.23
C ALA A 16 -3.66 -3.78 9.87
N PHE A 17 -2.98 -4.47 8.95
CA PHE A 17 -3.57 -4.88 7.67
C PHE A 17 -4.79 -5.77 7.88
N GLY A 18 -4.69 -6.74 8.79
CA GLY A 18 -5.78 -7.63 9.19
C GLY A 18 -7.02 -6.86 9.64
N ARG A 19 -6.86 -5.82 10.46
CA ARG A 19 -7.98 -4.98 10.89
C ARG A 19 -8.66 -4.27 9.72
N VAL A 20 -7.89 -3.68 8.81
CA VAL A 20 -8.43 -2.98 7.62
C VAL A 20 -9.23 -3.93 6.74
N VAL A 21 -8.70 -5.12 6.44
CA VAL A 21 -9.42 -6.07 5.56
C VAL A 21 -10.57 -6.81 6.22
N SER A 22 -10.64 -6.83 7.56
CA SER A 22 -11.74 -7.48 8.29
C SER A 22 -12.98 -6.59 8.39
N ALA A 23 -12.79 -5.27 8.34
CA ALA A 23 -13.84 -4.27 8.34
C ALA A 23 -13.45 -3.13 7.38
N PRO A 24 -13.43 -3.41 6.05
CA PRO A 24 -13.05 -2.40 5.08
C PRO A 24 -14.08 -1.27 5.04
N ALA A 25 -13.63 -0.06 4.69
CA ALA A 25 -14.52 1.08 4.48
C ALA A 25 -15.50 0.80 3.32
N ASP A 26 -16.65 1.48 3.28
CA ASP A 26 -17.63 1.28 2.21
C ASP A 26 -17.09 1.74 0.84
N ASP A 27 -16.37 2.86 0.83
CA ASP A 27 -15.70 3.36 -0.36
C ASP A 27 -14.36 2.62 -0.59
N PRO A 28 -14.10 2.10 -1.80
CA PRO A 28 -12.87 1.35 -2.04
C PRO A 28 -11.60 2.20 -1.93
N ALA A 29 -11.63 3.49 -2.34
CA ALA A 29 -10.46 4.35 -2.24
C ALA A 29 -10.10 4.60 -0.78
N ASP A 30 -11.09 4.81 0.08
CA ASP A 30 -10.90 4.92 1.52
C ASP A 30 -10.24 3.68 2.13
N ALA A 31 -10.67 2.48 1.76
CA ALA A 31 -10.10 1.25 2.34
C ALA A 31 -8.67 0.99 1.88
N PHE A 32 -8.35 1.22 0.60
CA PHE A 32 -6.97 1.10 0.14
C PHE A 32 -6.07 2.18 0.74
N ALA A 33 -6.55 3.41 0.87
CA ALA A 33 -5.81 4.47 1.56
C ALA A 33 -5.54 4.11 3.03
N ALA A 34 -6.53 3.53 3.72
CA ALA A 34 -6.35 3.03 5.08
C ALA A 34 -5.31 1.88 5.15
N LEU A 35 -5.28 0.99 4.16
CA LEU A 35 -4.29 -0.08 4.07
C LEU A 35 -2.87 0.47 3.82
N ILE A 36 -2.72 1.45 2.94
CA ILE A 36 -1.44 2.15 2.69
C ILE A 36 -0.99 2.90 3.95
N TYR A 37 -1.90 3.63 4.60
CA TYR A 37 -1.62 4.30 5.86
C TYR A 37 -1.15 3.31 6.93
N ALA A 38 -1.82 2.17 7.09
CA ALA A 38 -1.41 1.12 8.02
C ALA A 38 0.03 0.66 7.77
N ASN A 39 0.48 0.64 6.51
CA ASN A 39 1.84 0.25 6.12
C ASN A 39 2.91 1.28 6.49
N VAL A 40 2.54 2.56 6.58
CA VAL A 40 3.49 3.67 6.82
C VAL A 40 3.30 4.37 8.16
N SER A 41 2.28 3.98 8.94
CA SER A 41 1.81 4.72 10.12
C SER A 41 2.84 4.84 11.25
N ASP A 42 3.84 3.97 11.30
CA ASP A 42 4.90 4.00 12.32
C ASP A 42 6.11 4.85 11.93
N ILE A 43 6.15 5.38 10.70
CA ILE A 43 7.24 6.26 10.22
C ILE A 43 6.94 7.70 10.61
N ARG A 44 7.17 8.06 11.88
CA ARG A 44 6.74 9.35 12.46
C ARG A 44 7.89 10.30 12.73
N ARG A 45 9.07 9.76 13.04
CA ARG A 45 10.23 10.54 13.48
C ARG A 45 11.29 10.64 12.38
N PRO A 46 12.18 11.65 12.44
CA PRO A 46 13.29 11.75 11.50
C PRO A 46 14.17 10.50 11.43
N GLU A 47 14.35 9.81 12.56
CA GLU A 47 15.14 8.57 12.67
C GLU A 47 14.47 7.41 11.93
N ASP A 48 13.15 7.27 12.03
CA ASP A 48 12.39 6.24 11.30
C ASP A 48 12.57 6.45 9.78
N LYS A 49 12.43 7.70 9.32
CA LYS A 49 12.64 8.05 7.91
C LYS A 49 14.07 7.75 7.46
N ARG A 50 15.06 7.98 8.33
CA ARG A 50 16.46 7.65 8.04
C ARG A 50 16.65 6.15 7.86
N LEU A 51 16.13 5.34 8.79
CA LEU A 51 16.18 3.89 8.71
C LEU A 51 15.56 3.39 7.41
N TRP A 52 14.38 3.91 7.04
CA TRP A 52 13.72 3.50 5.80
C TRP A 52 14.49 3.91 4.54
N ARG A 53 15.19 5.05 4.52
CA ARG A 53 16.08 5.40 3.41
C ARG A 53 17.26 4.43 3.31
N GLU A 54 17.83 4.01 4.44
CA GLU A 54 18.89 3.00 4.47
C GLU A 54 18.39 1.63 4.00
N LEU A 55 17.18 1.22 4.39
CA LEU A 55 16.51 0.01 3.89
C LEU A 55 16.27 0.06 2.38
N LEU A 56 15.69 1.14 1.86
CA LEU A 56 15.46 1.30 0.42
C LEU A 56 16.76 1.32 -0.38
N ALA A 57 17.83 1.92 0.16
CA ALA A 57 19.14 1.90 -0.47
C ALA A 57 19.76 0.49 -0.45
N ALA A 58 19.53 -0.29 0.59
CA ALA A 58 19.97 -1.68 0.66
C ALA A 58 19.22 -2.57 -0.35
N VAL A 59 17.90 -2.41 -0.45
CA VAL A 59 17.07 -3.07 -1.48
C VAL A 59 17.61 -2.77 -2.87
N ALA A 60 17.84 -1.49 -3.20
CA ALA A 60 18.36 -1.11 -4.51
C ALA A 60 19.73 -1.70 -4.84
N LYS A 61 20.53 -2.05 -3.81
CA LYS A 61 21.85 -2.67 -3.95
C LYS A 61 21.82 -4.20 -3.92
N SER A 62 20.77 -4.83 -3.39
CA SER A 62 20.67 -6.29 -3.26
C SER A 62 20.15 -6.99 -4.52
N HIS A 63 19.61 -6.24 -5.48
CA HIS A 63 19.05 -6.73 -6.75
C HIS A 63 20.09 -7.31 -7.75
N ASP A 64 21.14 -7.98 -7.26
CA ASP A 64 22.02 -8.82 -8.08
C ASP A 64 21.42 -10.22 -8.36
N ARG A 65 20.21 -10.51 -7.86
CA ARG A 65 19.46 -11.76 -8.08
C ARG A 65 17.98 -11.49 -8.35
N GLU A 66 17.37 -12.26 -9.26
CA GLU A 66 15.98 -12.14 -9.74
C GLU A 66 14.89 -12.32 -8.67
N ARG A 67 15.23 -12.91 -7.52
CA ARG A 67 14.36 -13.02 -6.34
C ARG A 67 15.19 -12.86 -5.09
N ASP A 68 14.80 -11.96 -4.20
CA ASP A 68 15.41 -11.83 -2.89
C ASP A 68 14.37 -11.75 -1.76
N GLN A 69 14.85 -11.78 -0.51
CA GLN A 69 13.98 -11.76 0.69
C GLN A 69 13.15 -10.46 0.81
N PHE A 70 13.44 -9.44 0.01
CA PHE A 70 12.63 -8.23 -0.06
C PHE A 70 11.40 -8.42 -0.96
N ASP A 71 11.48 -9.25 -1.99
CA ASP A 71 10.33 -9.60 -2.84
C ASP A 71 9.26 -10.37 -2.05
N ASP A 72 9.67 -11.38 -1.27
CA ASP A 72 8.76 -12.12 -0.38
C ASP A 72 8.01 -11.18 0.57
N ASN A 73 8.66 -10.08 0.97
CA ASN A 73 8.11 -9.09 1.86
C ASN A 73 7.08 -8.17 1.17
N HIS A 74 7.26 -7.91 -0.13
CA HIS A 74 6.30 -7.18 -0.94
C HIS A 74 5.05 -8.02 -1.24
N GLU A 75 5.20 -9.33 -1.49
CA GLU A 75 4.08 -10.24 -1.72
C GLU A 75 3.11 -10.26 -0.54
N VAL A 76 3.61 -10.22 0.71
CA VAL A 76 2.74 -10.17 1.90
C VAL A 76 1.78 -8.99 1.83
N PHE A 77 2.24 -7.78 1.47
CA PHE A 77 1.37 -6.62 1.41
C PHE A 77 0.42 -6.69 0.19
N LYS A 78 0.91 -7.19 -0.95
CA LYS A 78 0.09 -7.41 -2.15
C LYS A 78 -1.07 -8.38 -1.90
N ASP A 79 -0.89 -9.40 -1.07
CA ASP A 79 -2.00 -10.30 -0.71
C ASP A 79 -3.16 -9.57 -0.01
N TYR A 80 -2.88 -8.59 0.86
CA TYR A 80 -3.93 -7.77 1.48
C TYR A 80 -4.61 -6.85 0.46
N ILE A 81 -3.88 -6.32 -0.51
CA ILE A 81 -4.45 -5.55 -1.62
C ILE A 81 -5.39 -6.44 -2.44
N LYS A 82 -4.96 -7.65 -2.82
CA LYS A 82 -5.79 -8.62 -3.56
C LYS A 82 -7.07 -8.97 -2.81
N ARG A 83 -7.00 -9.13 -1.49
CA ARG A 83 -8.18 -9.39 -0.65
C ARG A 83 -9.20 -8.24 -0.69
N LEU A 84 -8.76 -6.98 -0.65
CA LEU A 84 -9.65 -5.83 -0.81
C LEU A 84 -10.23 -5.77 -2.23
N LEU A 85 -9.42 -5.99 -3.27
CA LEU A 85 -9.89 -6.02 -4.66
C LEU A 85 -11.01 -7.05 -4.82
N LEU A 86 -10.80 -8.28 -4.35
CA LEU A 86 -11.81 -9.35 -4.42
C LEU A 86 -13.07 -9.01 -3.60
N HIS A 87 -12.92 -8.37 -2.44
CA HIS A 87 -14.06 -7.89 -1.66
C HIS A 87 -14.94 -6.92 -2.47
N TYR A 88 -14.33 -5.91 -3.09
CA TYR A 88 -15.06 -4.89 -3.85
C TYR A 88 -15.57 -5.37 -5.20
N ILE A 89 -14.88 -6.32 -5.84
CA ILE A 89 -15.41 -7.02 -7.03
C ILE A 89 -16.68 -7.77 -6.65
N LYS A 90 -16.65 -8.55 -5.56
CA LYS A 90 -17.83 -9.30 -5.08
C LYS A 90 -18.99 -8.37 -4.70
N ALA A 91 -18.70 -7.18 -4.19
CA ALA A 91 -19.69 -6.16 -3.86
C ALA A 91 -20.18 -5.36 -5.09
N GLY A 92 -19.68 -5.63 -6.30
CA GLY A 92 -20.05 -4.90 -7.52
C GLY A 92 -19.54 -3.47 -7.58
N ARG A 93 -18.56 -3.09 -6.74
CA ARG A 93 -17.97 -1.74 -6.66
C ARG A 93 -16.77 -1.57 -7.60
N ILE A 94 -16.14 -2.67 -7.98
CA ILE A 94 -15.06 -2.74 -8.96
C ILE A 94 -15.44 -3.78 -10.02
N SER A 95 -15.08 -3.53 -11.28
CA SER A 95 -15.41 -4.45 -12.38
C SER A 95 -14.81 -5.84 -12.16
N GLU A 96 -15.60 -6.90 -12.36
CA GLU A 96 -15.13 -8.29 -12.32
C GLU A 96 -14.13 -8.64 -13.44
N LYS A 97 -14.02 -7.78 -14.46
CA LYS A 97 -13.15 -8.01 -15.62
C LYS A 97 -11.70 -7.60 -15.38
N ILE A 98 -11.39 -6.95 -14.26
CA ILE A 98 -10.02 -6.52 -14.00
C ILE A 98 -9.13 -7.72 -13.67
N PRO A 99 -7.91 -7.82 -14.24
CA PRO A 99 -6.92 -8.78 -13.79
C PRO A 99 -6.43 -8.40 -12.37
N VAL A 100 -6.83 -9.18 -11.36
CA VAL A 100 -6.59 -8.86 -9.94
C VAL A 100 -5.10 -8.69 -9.62
N ASP A 101 -4.23 -9.51 -10.19
CA ASP A 101 -2.79 -9.41 -9.96
C ASP A 101 -2.20 -8.10 -10.50
N ILE A 102 -2.60 -7.69 -11.71
CA ILE A 102 -2.15 -6.44 -12.31
C ILE A 102 -2.68 -5.25 -11.52
N ALA A 103 -3.95 -5.28 -11.12
CA ALA A 103 -4.53 -4.23 -10.29
C ALA A 103 -3.83 -4.13 -8.92
N ALA A 104 -3.44 -5.26 -8.33
CA ALA A 104 -2.69 -5.27 -7.08
C ALA A 104 -1.30 -4.65 -7.24
N ASP A 105 -0.60 -4.91 -8.35
CA ASP A 105 0.69 -4.30 -8.65
C ASP A 105 0.57 -2.78 -8.87
N VAL A 106 -0.50 -2.30 -9.52
CA VAL A 106 -0.75 -0.86 -9.69
C VAL A 106 -0.97 -0.17 -8.34
N ILE A 107 -1.81 -0.73 -7.46
CA ILE A 107 -2.03 -0.18 -6.11
C ILE A 107 -0.74 -0.28 -5.26
N PHE A 108 0.04 -1.35 -5.43
CA PHE A 108 1.34 -1.48 -4.78
C PHE A 108 2.34 -0.41 -5.24
N ALA A 109 2.29 -0.01 -6.52
CA ALA A 109 3.10 1.07 -7.04
C ALA A 109 2.75 2.43 -6.40
N VAL A 110 1.46 2.68 -6.15
CA VAL A 110 0.98 3.85 -5.37
C VAL A 110 1.61 3.86 -3.97
N ASN A 111 1.46 2.76 -3.21
CA ASN A 111 2.10 2.61 -1.90
C ASN A 111 3.62 2.84 -1.94
N SER A 112 4.30 2.29 -2.96
CA SER A 112 5.74 2.43 -3.12
C SER A 112 6.15 3.86 -3.43
N HIS A 113 5.34 4.60 -4.19
CA HIS A 113 5.54 6.02 -4.42
C HIS A 113 5.39 6.82 -3.13
N ASP A 114 4.30 6.61 -2.42
CA ASP A 114 3.97 7.29 -1.17
C ASP A 114 5.00 7.06 -0.06
N LEU A 115 5.47 5.81 0.10
CA LEU A 115 6.54 5.48 1.03
C LEU A 115 7.82 6.26 0.70
N ARG A 116 8.23 6.28 -0.58
CA ARG A 116 9.41 7.05 -1.02
C ARG A 116 9.24 8.55 -0.74
N HIS A 117 8.06 9.10 -1.02
CA HIS A 117 7.76 10.49 -0.74
C HIS A 117 7.85 10.80 0.76
N LEU A 118 7.23 9.98 1.60
CA LEU A 118 7.23 10.12 3.06
C LEU A 118 8.64 10.16 3.64
N VAL A 119 9.50 9.23 3.20
CA VAL A 119 10.85 9.07 3.76
C VAL A 119 11.83 10.08 3.17
N ALA A 120 11.60 10.60 1.96
CA ALA A 120 12.43 11.64 1.36
C ALA A 120 12.08 13.04 1.89
N SER A 121 10.80 13.30 2.16
CA SER A 121 10.32 14.60 2.63
C SER A 121 10.55 14.79 4.13
N ARG A 122 11.04 15.97 4.54
CA ARG A 122 11.20 16.31 5.96
C ARG A 122 9.86 16.51 6.65
N SER A 123 8.91 17.17 5.99
CA SER A 123 7.62 17.60 6.55
C SER A 123 6.46 16.65 6.29
N CYS A 124 6.57 15.73 5.32
CA CYS A 124 5.49 14.77 5.05
C CYS A 124 5.23 13.89 6.28
N THR A 125 3.97 13.62 6.58
CA THR A 125 3.56 12.77 7.70
C THR A 125 2.76 11.58 7.19
N PRO A 126 2.66 10.48 7.95
CA PRO A 126 1.78 9.37 7.56
C PRO A 126 0.34 9.81 7.31
N LYS A 127 -0.18 10.79 8.06
CA LYS A 127 -1.53 11.34 7.81
C LYS A 127 -1.64 12.06 6.47
N ALA A 128 -0.58 12.77 6.04
CA ALA A 128 -0.56 13.36 4.70
C ALA A 128 -0.58 12.27 3.61
N ILE A 129 0.14 11.16 3.84
CA ILE A 129 0.09 10.00 2.94
C ILE A 129 -1.31 9.39 2.86
N LEU A 130 -2.06 9.31 3.95
CA LEU A 130 -3.45 8.83 3.91
C LEU A 130 -4.31 9.63 2.91
N GLU A 131 -4.24 10.97 2.96
CA GLU A 131 -5.02 11.82 2.05
C GLU A 131 -4.52 11.70 0.60
N MET A 132 -3.19 11.68 0.39
CA MET A 132 -2.60 11.48 -0.93
C MET A 132 -3.00 10.13 -1.55
N ALA A 133 -2.92 9.05 -0.76
CA ALA A 133 -3.26 7.71 -1.17
C ALA A 133 -4.73 7.59 -1.56
N ARG A 134 -5.63 8.26 -0.81
CA ARG A 134 -7.06 8.32 -1.13
C ARG A 134 -7.29 8.90 -2.53
N GLU A 135 -6.70 10.06 -2.82
CA GLU A 135 -6.85 10.73 -4.12
C GLU A 135 -6.26 9.88 -5.26
N GLN A 136 -5.04 9.35 -5.07
CA GLN A 136 -4.35 8.54 -6.07
C GLN A 136 -5.11 7.24 -6.35
N VAL A 137 -5.59 6.56 -5.32
CA VAL A 137 -6.33 5.30 -5.48
C VAL A 137 -7.71 5.54 -6.07
N ALA A 138 -8.40 6.64 -5.75
CA ALA A 138 -9.66 7.00 -6.41
C ALA A 138 -9.50 7.15 -7.93
N LEU A 139 -8.40 7.77 -8.37
CA LEU A 139 -8.04 7.87 -9.79
C LEU A 139 -7.78 6.49 -10.40
N VAL A 140 -7.02 5.63 -9.72
CA VAL A 140 -6.75 4.25 -10.17
C VAL A 140 -8.05 3.45 -10.31
N ILE A 141 -8.92 3.46 -9.29
CA ILE A 141 -10.20 2.72 -9.31
C ILE A 141 -11.09 3.20 -10.46
N THR A 142 -11.17 4.52 -10.67
CA THR A 142 -11.92 5.09 -11.78
C THR A 142 -11.36 4.61 -13.13
N GLY A 143 -10.03 4.62 -13.29
CA GLY A 143 -9.35 4.10 -14.49
C GLY A 143 -9.53 2.59 -14.69
N LEU A 144 -9.70 1.82 -13.61
CA LEU A 144 -9.99 0.39 -13.62
C LEU A 144 -11.48 0.07 -13.93
N GLY A 145 -12.29 1.08 -14.27
CA GLY A 145 -13.71 0.91 -14.57
C GLY A 145 -14.59 0.82 -13.32
N GLY A 146 -14.10 1.25 -12.16
CA GLY A 146 -14.93 1.48 -10.99
C GLY A 146 -15.75 2.76 -11.13
N THR A 147 -16.97 2.75 -10.57
CA THR A 147 -17.76 3.97 -10.43
C THR A 147 -17.15 4.78 -9.29
N GLY A 148 -16.20 5.66 -9.58
CA GLY A 148 -15.85 6.73 -8.64
C GLY A 148 -17.15 7.42 -8.23
N LEU A 149 -17.43 7.51 -6.93
CA LEU A 149 -18.61 8.22 -6.42
C LEU A 149 -18.51 9.69 -6.86
N GLY A 150 -19.18 10.00 -7.97
CA GLY A 150 -19.18 11.32 -8.60
C GLY A 150 -20.19 11.49 -9.75
N ALA A 151 -21.21 10.62 -9.83
CA ALA A 151 -22.32 10.79 -10.75
C ALA A 151 -23.65 10.47 -10.03
N THR A 152 -24.00 11.29 -9.04
CA THR A 152 -25.41 11.46 -8.67
C THR A 152 -26.00 12.49 -9.63
N GLY A 153 -27.05 12.08 -10.34
CA GLY A 153 -27.89 12.96 -11.15
C GLY A 153 -28.75 13.91 -10.32
#